data_AF-A0A6C0EJM7-F1
#
_entry.id   AF-A0A6C0EJM7-F1
#
_cell.length_a   1.000
_cell.length_b   1.000
_cell.length_c   1.000
_cell.angle_alpha   90.00
_cell.angle_beta   90.00
_cell.angle_gamma   90.00
#
_symmetry.space_group_name_H-M   'P 1'
#
loop_
_entity.id
_entity.type
_entity.pdbx_description
1 polymer ?
#
loop_
_entity_poly.entity_id
_entity_poly.type
_entity_poly.pdbx_seq_one_letter_code
_entity_poly.pdbx_strand_id
1 'polypeptide(L)'
;MRTSNKTRKNAKTKSKKGGNTDNQRIQKCKNTFMKTKRKRDLEKIKDLKKTLEKQARSKFKNDKTKLNATLKRIKEFLTPNKSFDKVFEKAETRVYCNPNCEGTILEPGNKLSERYYADYNSNKKLIKLFEEQRKKLFGKKTNVLVDGFYENAPKKYIEEIKKDGAISLCSPVTKIIK
;
A
#
# COMPACT_ATOMS: atom_id res chain seq x y z
N MET A 1 12.15 -59.85 -20.79
CA MET A 1 13.36 -58.99 -20.71
C MET A 1 13.54 -58.24 -22.02
N ARG A 2 13.23 -56.94 -22.07
CA ARG A 2 13.74 -55.97 -23.06
C ARG A 2 13.84 -54.62 -22.37
N THR A 3 15.08 -54.23 -22.10
CA THR A 3 15.50 -53.02 -21.40
C THR A 3 15.77 -51.87 -22.38
N SER A 4 15.37 -50.65 -21.95
CA SER A 4 15.99 -49.34 -22.20
C SER A 4 16.09 -48.83 -23.66
N ASN A 5 15.85 -47.57 -24.01
CA ASN A 5 16.22 -46.34 -23.31
C ASN A 5 15.25 -45.19 -23.68
N LYS A 6 14.58 -44.62 -22.67
CA LYS A 6 13.86 -43.34 -22.77
C LYS A 6 14.86 -42.20 -22.54
N THR A 7 15.36 -41.58 -23.60
CA THR A 7 16.11 -40.32 -23.49
C THR A 7 15.12 -39.16 -23.38
N ARG A 8 14.80 -38.77 -22.14
CA ARG A 8 14.08 -37.52 -21.83
C ARG A 8 14.90 -36.34 -22.35
N LYS A 9 14.43 -35.68 -23.40
CA LYS A 9 14.93 -34.37 -23.82
C LYS A 9 14.64 -33.38 -22.70
N ASN A 10 15.69 -32.99 -21.98
CA ASN A 10 15.68 -31.88 -21.03
C ASN A 10 15.30 -30.60 -21.78
N ALA A 11 14.04 -30.18 -21.65
CA ALA A 11 13.62 -28.83 -21.97
C ALA A 11 14.33 -27.89 -20.97
N LYS A 12 15.47 -27.33 -21.39
CA LYS A 12 16.06 -26.17 -20.72
C LYS A 12 15.07 -25.02 -20.84
N THR A 13 14.27 -24.82 -19.80
CA THR A 13 13.43 -23.63 -19.62
C THR A 13 14.37 -22.43 -19.60
N LYS A 14 14.47 -21.73 -20.73
CA LYS A 14 15.16 -20.44 -20.83
C LYS A 14 14.50 -19.51 -19.82
N SER A 15 15.20 -19.16 -18.74
CA SER A 15 14.85 -18.04 -17.88
C SER A 15 14.90 -16.77 -18.73
N LYS A 16 13.73 -16.35 -19.25
CA LYS A 16 13.62 -15.04 -19.89
C LYS A 16 13.81 -13.99 -18.79
N LYS A 17 14.86 -13.19 -18.96
CA LYS A 17 15.15 -11.93 -18.28
C LYS A 17 13.86 -11.08 -18.10
N GLY A 18 13.15 -11.25 -16.97
CA GLY A 18 11.96 -10.46 -16.61
C GLY A 18 12.28 -9.14 -15.89
N GLY A 19 13.54 -8.91 -15.50
CA GLY A 19 13.93 -7.77 -14.66
C GLY A 19 13.79 -6.39 -15.32
N ASN A 20 13.75 -6.30 -16.65
CA ASN A 20 13.63 -5.01 -17.33
C ASN A 20 12.16 -4.51 -17.39
N THR A 21 11.20 -5.43 -17.51
CA THR A 21 9.77 -5.10 -17.64
C THR A 21 9.15 -4.64 -16.32
N ASP A 22 9.47 -5.29 -15.20
CA ASP A 22 8.88 -4.90 -13.91
C ASP A 22 9.48 -3.61 -13.37
N ASN A 23 10.78 -3.40 -13.53
CA ASN A 23 11.41 -2.12 -13.16
C ASN A 23 10.83 -0.94 -13.96
N GLN A 24 10.59 -1.12 -15.27
CA GLN A 24 9.92 -0.10 -16.08
C GLN A 24 8.48 0.16 -15.62
N ARG A 25 7.72 -0.90 -15.29
CA ARG A 25 6.35 -0.78 -14.76
C ARG A 25 6.31 -0.08 -13.41
N ILE A 26 7.22 -0.42 -12.49
CA ILE A 26 7.38 0.23 -11.19
C ILE A 26 7.71 1.71 -11.38
N GLN A 27 8.66 2.03 -12.27
CA GLN A 27 9.04 3.42 -12.52
C GLN A 27 7.88 4.22 -13.14
N LYS A 28 7.13 3.62 -14.06
CA LYS A 28 5.91 4.23 -14.63
C LYS A 28 4.88 4.48 -13.53
N CYS A 29 4.61 3.50 -12.67
CA CYS A 29 3.69 3.65 -11.53
C CYS A 29 4.09 4.80 -10.61
N LYS A 30 5.38 4.90 -10.23
CA LYS A 30 5.91 6.01 -9.44
C LYS A 30 5.74 7.36 -10.15
N ASN A 31 5.95 7.41 -11.46
CA ASN A 31 5.87 8.65 -12.21
C ASN A 31 4.43 9.10 -12.50
N THR A 32 3.47 8.19 -12.60
CA THR A 32 2.07 8.50 -12.94
C THR A 32 1.16 8.42 -11.72
N PHE A 33 0.97 7.21 -11.18
CA PHE A 33 0.01 6.94 -10.12
C PHE A 33 0.33 7.73 -8.86
N MET A 34 1.58 7.72 -8.41
CA MET A 34 1.98 8.41 -7.18
C MET A 34 1.81 9.93 -7.30
N LYS A 35 2.12 10.53 -8.45
CA LYS A 35 1.90 11.96 -8.69
C LYS A 35 0.42 12.31 -8.69
N THR A 36 -0.41 11.52 -9.39
CA THR A 36 -1.87 11.70 -9.42
C THR A 36 -2.47 11.57 -8.03
N LYS A 37 -2.10 10.51 -7.30
CA LYS A 37 -2.56 10.27 -5.94
C LYS A 37 -2.14 11.39 -4.99
N ARG A 38 -0.88 11.84 -5.06
CA ARG A 38 -0.39 12.95 -4.24
C ARG A 38 -1.17 14.24 -4.48
N LYS A 39 -1.49 14.56 -5.75
CA LYS A 39 -2.33 15.71 -6.08
C LYS A 39 -3.72 15.58 -5.43
N ARG A 40 -4.36 14.41 -5.54
CA ARG A 40 -5.67 14.15 -4.90
C ARG A 40 -5.62 14.28 -3.38
N ASP A 41 -4.57 13.76 -2.75
CA ASP A 41 -4.42 13.81 -1.30
C ASP A 41 -4.12 15.24 -0.80
N LEU A 42 -3.40 16.06 -1.58
CA LEU A 42 -3.23 17.48 -1.29
C LEU A 42 -4.55 18.26 -1.35
N GLU A 43 -5.42 17.96 -2.32
CA GLU A 43 -6.76 18.58 -2.37
C GLU A 43 -7.61 18.15 -1.16
N LYS A 44 -7.60 16.87 -0.80
CA LYS A 44 -8.28 16.38 0.42
C LYS A 44 -7.77 17.07 1.69
N ILE A 45 -6.45 17.30 1.80
CA ILE A 45 -5.87 18.03 2.94
C ILE A 45 -6.37 19.48 2.98
N LYS A 46 -6.50 20.15 1.82
CA LYS A 46 -7.07 21.51 1.75
C LYS A 46 -8.53 21.53 2.20
N ASP A 47 -9.32 20.57 1.77
CA ASP A 47 -10.75 20.49 2.15
C ASP A 47 -10.92 20.13 3.62
N LEU A 48 -10.09 19.22 4.15
CA LEU A 48 -10.03 18.91 5.57
C LEU A 48 -9.66 20.16 6.38
N LYS A 49 -8.66 20.93 5.93
CA LYS A 49 -8.27 22.19 6.57
C LYS A 49 -9.45 23.15 6.66
N LYS A 50 -10.15 23.41 5.55
CA LYS A 50 -11.33 24.29 5.53
C LYS A 50 -12.41 23.80 6.50
N THR A 51 -12.65 22.49 6.54
CA THR A 51 -13.63 21.88 7.44
C THR A 51 -13.27 22.11 8.91
N LEU A 52 -12.02 21.84 9.28
CA LEU A 52 -11.53 22.03 10.65
C LEU A 52 -11.53 23.51 11.07
N GLU A 53 -11.15 24.41 10.16
CA GLU A 53 -11.20 25.86 10.43
C GLU A 53 -12.64 26.34 10.64
N LYS A 54 -13.61 25.86 9.85
CA LYS A 54 -15.04 26.15 10.03
C LYS A 54 -15.54 25.65 11.38
N GLN A 55 -15.19 24.42 11.76
CA GLN A 55 -15.54 23.85 13.06
C GLN A 55 -14.93 24.65 14.22
N ALA A 56 -13.66 25.05 14.11
CA ALA A 56 -12.98 25.85 15.11
C ALA A 56 -13.65 27.23 15.30
N ARG A 57 -13.98 27.92 14.19
CA ARG A 57 -14.68 29.21 14.21
C ARG A 57 -16.06 29.11 14.86
N SER A 58 -16.79 28.03 14.59
CA SER A 58 -18.10 27.78 15.22
C SER A 58 -17.97 27.51 16.73
N LYS A 59 -17.02 26.65 17.12
CA LYS A 59 -16.82 26.25 18.51
C LYS A 59 -16.29 27.36 19.41
N PHE A 60 -15.35 28.18 18.91
CA PHE A 60 -14.69 29.24 19.67
C PHE A 60 -15.13 30.64 19.26
N LYS A 61 -16.38 30.80 18.80
CA LYS A 61 -16.93 32.08 18.30
C LYS A 61 -16.73 33.27 19.25
N ASN A 62 -16.75 33.02 20.56
CA ASN A 62 -16.65 34.04 21.61
C ASN A 62 -15.28 34.03 22.34
N ASP A 63 -14.35 33.15 21.97
CA ASP A 63 -13.04 33.01 22.62
C ASP A 63 -11.93 33.18 21.58
N LYS A 64 -11.56 34.45 21.31
CA LYS A 64 -10.60 34.83 20.26
C LYS A 64 -9.21 34.21 20.50
N THR A 65 -8.79 34.11 21.75
CA THR A 65 -7.49 33.54 22.11
C THR A 65 -7.44 32.05 21.78
N LYS A 66 -8.44 31.27 22.19
CA LYS A 66 -8.51 29.84 21.84
C LYS A 66 -8.72 29.61 20.35
N LEU A 67 -9.51 30.46 19.69
CA LEU A 67 -9.68 30.39 18.24
C LEU A 67 -8.33 30.54 17.53
N ASN A 68 -7.57 31.60 17.83
CA ASN A 68 -6.28 31.87 17.20
C ASN A 68 -5.27 30.73 17.45
N ALA A 69 -5.19 30.23 18.68
CA ALA A 69 -4.34 29.09 19.03
C ALA A 69 -4.73 27.83 18.24
N THR A 70 -6.03 27.56 18.10
CA THR A 70 -6.54 26.40 17.37
C THR A 70 -6.26 26.50 15.87
N LEU A 71 -6.52 27.65 15.25
CA LEU A 71 -6.25 27.88 13.83
C LEU A 71 -4.75 27.73 13.51
N LYS A 72 -3.87 28.22 14.40
CA LYS A 72 -2.42 28.03 14.27
C LYS A 72 -2.05 26.54 14.27
N ARG A 73 -2.56 25.76 15.23
CA ARG A 73 -2.33 24.30 15.31
C ARG A 73 -2.83 23.55 14.08
N ILE A 74 -4.02 23.90 13.56
CA ILE A 74 -4.57 23.31 12.33
C ILE A 74 -3.62 23.56 11.15
N LYS A 75 -3.13 24.81 11.01
CA LYS A 75 -2.17 25.17 9.95
C LYS A 75 -0.88 24.36 10.09
N GLU A 76 -0.30 24.31 11.28
CA GLU A 76 0.96 23.57 11.53
C GLU A 76 0.81 22.08 11.26
N PHE A 77 -0.29 21.46 11.70
CA PHE A 77 -0.55 20.04 11.52
C PHE A 77 -0.76 19.64 10.06
N LEU A 78 -1.42 20.49 9.27
CA LEU A 78 -1.77 20.20 7.87
C LEU A 78 -0.80 20.79 6.85
N THR A 79 0.25 21.50 7.29
CA THR A 79 1.27 22.01 6.37
C THR A 79 2.15 20.85 5.91
N PRO A 80 2.29 20.62 4.59
CA PRO A 80 3.15 19.54 4.08
C PRO A 80 4.59 19.69 4.56
N ASN A 81 5.17 18.60 5.05
CA ASN A 81 6.58 18.52 5.44
C ASN A 81 7.31 17.57 4.48
N LYS A 82 8.49 17.98 3.97
CA LYS A 82 9.31 17.14 3.08
C LYS A 82 9.66 15.77 3.68
N SER A 83 9.84 15.66 5.00
CA SER A 83 10.11 14.37 5.64
C SER A 83 8.88 13.46 5.58
N PHE A 84 7.70 14.02 5.84
CA PHE A 84 6.43 13.33 5.73
C PHE A 84 6.18 12.86 4.29
N ASP A 85 6.49 13.70 3.30
CA ASP A 85 6.30 13.38 1.89
C ASP A 85 7.15 12.18 1.45
N LYS A 86 8.40 12.07 1.94
CA LYS A 86 9.25 10.90 1.68
C LYS A 86 8.68 9.62 2.33
N VAL A 87 8.19 9.72 3.57
CA VAL A 87 7.58 8.58 4.27
C VAL A 87 6.31 8.13 3.56
N PHE A 88 5.47 9.09 3.16
CA PHE A 88 4.26 8.87 2.39
C PHE A 88 4.58 8.20 1.06
N GLU A 89 5.49 8.75 0.26
CA GLU A 89 5.88 8.18 -1.03
C GLU A 89 6.41 6.74 -0.88
N LYS A 90 7.23 6.47 0.15
CA LYS A 90 7.75 5.13 0.43
C LYS A 90 6.63 4.16 0.82
N ALA A 91 5.68 4.56 1.66
CA ALA A 91 4.55 3.73 2.06
C ALA A 91 3.64 3.43 0.87
N GLU A 92 3.28 4.45 0.12
CA GLU A 92 2.39 4.38 -1.03
C GLU A 92 3.01 3.56 -2.18
N THR A 93 4.31 3.70 -2.42
CA THR A 93 5.04 2.87 -3.39
C THR A 93 4.94 1.39 -3.03
N ARG A 94 5.07 1.05 -1.74
CA ARG A 94 4.94 -0.35 -1.29
C ARG A 94 3.55 -0.91 -1.48
N VAL A 95 2.51 -0.07 -1.45
CA VAL A 95 1.13 -0.49 -1.62
C VAL A 95 0.78 -0.62 -3.10
N TYR A 96 1.08 0.39 -3.91
CA TYR A 96 0.53 0.52 -5.27
C TYR A 96 1.51 0.24 -6.41
N CYS A 97 2.82 0.21 -6.11
CA CYS A 97 3.89 0.00 -7.09
C CYS A 97 4.79 -1.20 -6.75
N ASN A 98 4.23 -2.25 -6.14
CA ASN A 98 4.94 -3.44 -5.66
C ASN A 98 4.21 -4.71 -6.15
N PRO A 99 4.50 -5.22 -7.35
CA PRO A 99 3.67 -6.23 -8.02
C PRO A 99 3.51 -7.54 -7.24
N ASN A 100 4.52 -7.94 -6.46
CA ASN A 100 4.48 -9.16 -5.64
C ASN A 100 4.24 -8.87 -4.15
N CYS A 101 3.96 -7.60 -3.81
CA CYS A 101 3.72 -7.19 -2.44
C CYS A 101 4.85 -7.56 -1.45
N GLU A 102 6.09 -7.60 -1.94
CA GLU A 102 7.29 -7.91 -1.16
C GLU A 102 7.42 -6.97 0.05
N GLY A 103 7.72 -7.52 1.21
CA GLY A 103 7.85 -6.77 2.46
C GLY A 103 6.51 -6.30 3.06
N THR A 104 5.38 -6.81 2.59
CA THR A 104 4.04 -6.42 3.10
C THR A 104 3.30 -7.61 3.73
N ILE A 105 2.17 -7.32 4.40
CA ILE A 105 1.33 -8.37 4.98
C ILE A 105 0.68 -9.28 3.91
N LEU A 106 0.64 -8.83 2.65
CA LEU A 106 0.07 -9.56 1.52
C LEU A 106 1.12 -10.24 0.62
N GLU A 107 2.41 -10.19 0.99
CA GLU A 107 3.47 -10.94 0.27
C GLU A 107 3.08 -12.43 0.19
N PRO A 108 3.15 -13.11 -0.96
CA PRO A 108 2.83 -14.54 -1.07
C PRO A 108 3.71 -15.41 -0.15
N GLY A 109 3.11 -16.42 0.48
CA GLY A 109 3.78 -17.38 1.34
C GLY A 109 2.96 -17.80 2.56
N ASN A 110 3.51 -18.72 3.36
CA ASN A 110 2.85 -19.25 4.56
C ASN A 110 3.10 -18.44 5.84
N LYS A 111 4.04 -17.49 5.79
CA LYS A 111 4.50 -16.72 6.95
C LYS A 111 4.48 -15.24 6.65
N LEU A 112 4.49 -14.43 7.70
CA LEU A 112 4.74 -13.00 7.59
C LEU A 112 6.10 -12.76 6.93
N SER A 113 6.22 -11.67 6.17
CA SER A 113 7.49 -11.28 5.53
C SER A 113 8.60 -11.11 6.56
N GLU A 114 9.82 -11.51 6.21
CA GLU A 114 11.03 -11.35 7.06
C GLU A 114 11.21 -9.89 7.50
N ARG A 115 10.78 -8.95 6.66
CA ARG A 115 10.82 -7.53 6.96
C ARG A 115 10.08 -7.16 8.24
N TYR A 116 8.94 -7.77 8.54
CA TYR A 116 8.21 -7.47 9.77
C TYR A 116 9.01 -7.90 10.99
N TYR A 117 9.65 -9.07 10.93
CA TYR A 117 10.51 -9.54 12.01
C TYR A 117 11.72 -8.62 12.20
N ALA A 118 12.27 -8.06 11.13
CA ALA A 118 13.34 -7.06 11.21
C ALA A 118 12.86 -5.71 11.79
N ASP A 119 11.76 -5.16 11.24
CA ASP A 119 11.24 -3.83 11.59
C ASP A 119 10.65 -3.82 13.03
N TYR A 120 10.21 -4.96 13.56
CA TYR A 120 9.55 -5.07 14.88
C TYR A 120 10.16 -6.14 15.80
N ASN A 121 11.45 -6.48 15.64
CA ASN A 121 12.14 -7.51 16.44
C ASN A 121 11.99 -7.31 17.96
N SER A 122 11.96 -6.06 18.41
CA SER A 122 11.84 -5.65 19.80
C SER A 122 10.42 -5.76 20.35
N ASN A 123 9.41 -5.94 19.49
CA ASN A 123 8.00 -6.00 19.86
C ASN A 123 7.34 -7.31 19.40
N LYS A 124 7.63 -8.39 20.15
CA LYS A 124 7.09 -9.73 19.89
C LYS A 124 5.55 -9.78 19.91
N LYS A 125 4.89 -8.93 20.72
CA LYS A 125 3.41 -8.87 20.77
C LYS A 125 2.85 -8.34 19.44
N LEU A 126 3.50 -7.32 18.87
CA LEU A 126 3.09 -6.75 17.59
C LEU A 126 3.31 -7.73 16.43
N ILE A 127 4.40 -8.50 16.44
CA ILE A 127 4.62 -9.60 15.47
C ILE A 127 3.47 -10.62 15.52
N LYS A 128 3.11 -11.10 16.72
CA LYS A 128 1.99 -12.05 16.88
C LYS A 128 0.68 -11.49 16.33
N LEU A 129 0.40 -10.20 16.57
CA LEU A 129 -0.77 -9.53 16.02
C LEU A 129 -0.76 -9.56 14.48
N PHE A 130 0.37 -9.27 13.84
CA PHE A 130 0.49 -9.33 12.38
C PHE A 130 0.36 -10.76 11.83
N GLU A 131 0.90 -11.76 12.52
CA GLU A 131 0.73 -13.17 12.16
C GLU A 131 -0.74 -13.58 12.22
N GLU A 132 -1.46 -13.21 13.27
CA GLU A 132 -2.90 -13.47 13.41
C GLU A 132 -3.72 -12.76 12.33
N GLN A 133 -3.43 -11.48 12.05
CA GLN A 133 -4.06 -10.75 10.97
C GLN A 133 -3.80 -11.40 9.62
N ARG A 134 -2.56 -11.81 9.35
CA ARG A 134 -2.21 -12.50 8.11
C ARG A 134 -2.96 -13.83 7.97
N LYS A 135 -3.02 -14.64 9.03
CA LYS A 135 -3.81 -15.89 9.04
C LYS A 135 -5.28 -15.62 8.71
N LYS A 136 -5.87 -14.55 9.24
CA LYS A 136 -7.26 -14.15 8.92
C LYS A 136 -7.42 -13.75 7.46
N LEU A 137 -6.46 -13.01 6.89
CA LEU A 137 -6.51 -12.57 5.49
C LEU A 137 -6.31 -13.71 4.49
N PHE A 138 -5.38 -14.61 4.76
CA PHE A 138 -5.00 -15.71 3.85
C PHE A 138 -5.88 -16.96 4.05
N GLY A 139 -6.39 -17.19 5.25
CA GLY A 139 -7.06 -18.44 5.60
C GLY A 139 -6.14 -19.64 5.34
N LYS A 140 -6.53 -20.49 4.38
CA LYS A 140 -5.73 -21.65 3.92
C LYS A 140 -4.87 -21.35 2.68
N LYS A 141 -4.98 -20.17 2.08
CA LYS A 141 -4.27 -19.79 0.86
C LYS A 141 -2.82 -19.42 1.19
N THR A 142 -1.94 -19.59 0.20
CA THR A 142 -0.56 -19.09 0.25
C THR A 142 -0.40 -17.81 -0.58
N ASN A 143 -1.41 -17.45 -1.37
CA ASN A 143 -1.46 -16.24 -2.17
C ASN A 143 -2.89 -15.70 -2.18
N VAL A 144 -3.04 -14.39 -1.96
CA VAL A 144 -4.32 -13.65 -1.99
C VAL A 144 -4.30 -12.52 -3.01
N LEU A 145 -3.34 -12.56 -3.94
CA LEU A 145 -3.17 -11.58 -5.00
C LEU A 145 -3.67 -12.16 -6.33
N VAL A 146 -4.44 -11.35 -7.05
CA VAL A 146 -4.82 -11.57 -8.45
C VAL A 146 -4.25 -10.40 -9.25
N ASP A 147 -3.34 -10.70 -10.19
CA ASP A 147 -2.60 -9.71 -10.98
C ASP A 147 -1.87 -8.62 -10.16
N GLY A 148 -1.42 -8.95 -8.95
CA GLY A 148 -0.77 -8.02 -8.02
C GLY A 148 -1.74 -7.22 -7.13
N PHE A 149 -3.05 -7.46 -7.22
CA PHE A 149 -4.07 -6.78 -6.43
C PHE A 149 -4.71 -7.73 -5.43
N TYR A 150 -5.00 -7.24 -4.23
CA TYR A 150 -5.70 -8.02 -3.22
C TYR A 150 -7.07 -8.52 -3.72
N GLU A 151 -7.28 -9.84 -3.69
CA GLU A 151 -8.43 -10.50 -4.32
C GLU A 151 -9.80 -10.06 -3.76
N ASN A 152 -9.84 -9.64 -2.49
CA ASN A 152 -11.08 -9.23 -1.83
C ASN A 152 -11.34 -7.71 -1.92
N ALA A 153 -10.51 -6.98 -2.66
CA ALA A 153 -10.73 -5.56 -2.85
C ALA A 153 -11.94 -5.28 -3.75
N PRO A 154 -12.71 -4.20 -3.51
CA PRO A 154 -13.83 -3.85 -4.38
C PRO A 154 -13.38 -3.66 -5.83
N LYS A 155 -14.05 -4.33 -6.78
CA LYS A 155 -13.69 -4.29 -8.21
C LYS A 155 -13.60 -2.86 -8.75
N LYS A 156 -14.59 -2.03 -8.42
CA LYS A 156 -14.62 -0.61 -8.82
C LYS A 156 -13.38 0.16 -8.34
N TYR A 157 -12.90 -0.14 -7.14
CA TYR A 157 -11.71 0.49 -6.59
C TYR A 157 -10.43 0.02 -7.32
N ILE A 158 -10.31 -1.29 -7.58
CA ILE A 158 -9.20 -1.83 -8.38
C ILE A 158 -9.17 -1.20 -9.77
N GLU A 159 -10.32 -1.10 -10.44
CA GLU A 159 -10.44 -0.48 -11.77
C GLU A 159 -9.99 0.99 -11.76
N GLU A 160 -10.39 1.76 -10.74
CA GLU A 160 -9.99 3.15 -10.58
C GLU A 160 -8.48 3.29 -10.43
N ILE A 161 -7.86 2.53 -9.51
CA ILE A 161 -6.41 2.65 -9.29
C ILE A 161 -5.58 2.11 -10.46
N LYS A 162 -6.06 1.06 -11.14
CA LYS A 162 -5.44 0.54 -12.37
C LYS A 162 -5.47 1.60 -13.48
N LYS A 163 -6.59 2.30 -13.66
CA LYS A 163 -6.73 3.39 -14.63
C LYS A 163 -5.73 4.52 -14.37
N ASP A 164 -5.46 4.80 -13.10
CA ASP A 164 -4.47 5.80 -12.69
C ASP A 164 -3.01 5.30 -12.78
N GLY A 165 -2.81 4.02 -13.11
CA GLY A 165 -1.49 3.41 -13.34
C GLY A 165 -0.91 2.66 -12.14
N ALA A 166 -1.70 2.34 -11.12
CA ALA A 166 -1.27 1.40 -10.08
C ALA A 166 -1.03 0.01 -10.70
N ILE A 167 -0.04 -0.69 -10.17
CA ILE A 167 0.31 -2.05 -10.60
C ILE A 167 0.11 -3.08 -9.49
N SER A 168 -0.21 -2.64 -8.28
CA SER A 168 -0.52 -3.50 -7.15
C SER A 168 -1.53 -2.87 -6.19
N LEU A 169 -2.04 -3.69 -5.26
CA LEU A 169 -2.73 -3.24 -4.05
C LEU A 169 -2.30 -4.14 -2.88
N CYS A 170 -1.19 -3.77 -2.24
CA CYS A 170 -0.54 -4.57 -1.19
C CYS A 170 -1.00 -4.21 0.22
N SER A 171 -2.26 -3.83 0.34
CA SER A 171 -2.91 -3.55 1.61
C SER A 171 -4.30 -4.17 1.61
N PRO A 172 -4.71 -4.84 2.71
CA PRO A 172 -6.09 -5.28 2.84
C PRO A 172 -7.00 -4.06 2.87
N VAL A 173 -7.97 -4.02 1.95
CA VAL A 173 -9.04 -3.03 1.99
C VAL A 173 -10.30 -3.74 2.48
N THR A 174 -10.93 -3.20 3.50
CA THR A 174 -12.26 -3.67 3.92
C THR A 174 -13.29 -3.17 2.92
N LYS A 175 -14.39 -3.91 2.74
CA LYS A 175 -15.56 -3.36 2.04
C LYS A 175 -15.90 -2.03 2.72
N ILE A 176 -15.84 -0.93 1.97
CA ILE A 176 -16.47 0.31 2.39
C ILE A 176 -17.96 -0.03 2.39
N ILE A 177 -18.53 -0.22 3.57
CA ILE A 177 -19.99 -0.30 3.73
C ILE A 177 -20.48 1.06 3.22
N LYS A 178 -21.18 1.02 2.08
CA LYS A 178 -21.85 2.19 1.53
C LYS A 178 -23.11 2.48 2.33
#